data_AF-A0A1Y6K0A1-F1
#
_entry.id   AF-A0A1Y6K0A1-F1
#
_cell.length_a   1.000
_cell.length_b   1.000
_cell.length_c   1.000
_cell.angle_alpha   90.00
_cell.angle_beta   90.00
_cell.angle_gamma   90.00
#
_symmetry.space_group_name_H-M   'P 1'
#
loop_
_entity.id
_entity.type
_entity.pdbx_description
1 polymer ?
#
loop_
_entity_poly.entity_id
_entity_poly.type
_entity_poly.pdbx_seq_one_letter_code
_entity_poly.pdbx_strand_id
1 'polypeptide(L)'
;MRNPKLTRLLMGFLVVFALLALMLAVYYLPPVHERLAWRVSSLRAKVFYFFNPPGKVVFSPGQQEEMDAIVSMTLTAMPSTLTPTLKPSLAPTVLMTSTPTETRVPTITPTAIPDSVILQGVRHEYQKMNNCGPATLAMALSYWGWAGDQETTRPWLRPHPDDRNIMPEEMAAAVKIHTDLDALVRSGGDTHILKQFIAAGFPVIIERDMGDVRPNEDWTGHYGVITGYDDSRERFILQDSFVMADYPLAYVDHYRYWRAFNHIYVVIFPPEREPEVLSILGAHADVHFNLQHAEEIAQEAINELDGRDLFFAWFNLGTSRVNLGDYFAAAQAYDHAYNVVYPTIPSAARPWRMTWYQTGPYAAYYYTGRYQDVVNLATFTIVNSGVQEIEETWLWRGRARLALGDVDGAIDDFHTALKFHPGWEAALAELNNLGVSP
;
A
#
# COMPACT_ATOMS: atom_id res chain seq x y z
N MET A 1 68.06 -15.61 1.47
CA MET A 1 67.34 -16.78 2.02
C MET A 1 65.86 -16.46 2.11
N ARG A 2 65.02 -17.13 1.32
CA ARG A 2 63.55 -16.94 1.34
C ARG A 2 63.04 -17.46 2.69
N ASN A 3 62.41 -16.60 3.50
CA ASN A 3 61.90 -16.98 4.81
C ASN A 3 60.78 -18.05 4.63
N PRO A 4 61.00 -19.32 4.99
CA PRO A 4 60.05 -20.40 4.70
C PRO A 4 58.72 -20.23 5.43
N LYS A 5 58.69 -19.48 6.54
CA LYS A 5 57.46 -19.11 7.24
C LYS A 5 56.62 -18.12 6.42
N LEU A 6 57.26 -17.13 5.80
CA LEU A 6 56.58 -16.14 4.96
C LEU A 6 55.97 -16.79 3.70
N THR A 7 56.68 -17.73 3.08
CA THR A 7 56.18 -18.49 1.92
C THR A 7 54.96 -19.34 2.27
N ARG A 8 54.96 -20.02 3.43
CA ARG A 8 53.80 -20.81 3.89
C ARG A 8 52.58 -19.94 4.20
N LEU A 9 52.80 -18.76 4.79
CA LEU A 9 51.73 -17.79 5.07
C LEU A 9 51.10 -17.24 3.77
N LEU A 10 51.93 -16.87 2.79
CA LEU A 10 51.48 -16.43 1.47
C LEU A 10 50.71 -17.53 0.73
N MET A 11 51.21 -18.77 0.79
CA MET A 11 50.54 -19.91 0.17
C MET A 11 49.19 -20.22 0.84
N GLY A 12 49.12 -20.11 2.17
CA GLY A 12 47.85 -20.19 2.90
C GLY A 12 46.86 -19.11 2.49
N PHE A 13 47.32 -17.86 2.38
CA PHE A 13 46.48 -16.75 1.90
C PHE A 13 45.96 -16.98 0.48
N LEU A 14 46.83 -17.42 -0.44
CA LEU A 14 46.45 -17.75 -1.82
C LEU A 14 45.43 -18.88 -1.90
N VAL A 15 45.56 -19.92 -1.07
CA VAL A 15 44.57 -21.01 -1.00
C VAL A 15 43.23 -20.49 -0.50
N VAL A 16 43.20 -19.69 0.57
CA VAL A 16 41.96 -19.08 1.08
C VAL A 16 41.31 -18.19 0.02
N PHE A 17 42.10 -17.34 -0.64
CA PHE A 17 41.61 -16.48 -1.72
C PHE A 17 41.04 -17.30 -2.89
N ALA A 18 41.73 -18.35 -3.33
CA ALA A 18 41.26 -19.23 -4.39
C ALA A 18 39.95 -19.95 -4.01
N LEU A 19 39.83 -20.39 -2.75
CA LEU A 19 38.59 -21.00 -2.23
C LEU A 19 37.44 -20.00 -2.19
N LEU A 20 37.68 -18.75 -1.76
CA LEU A 20 36.66 -17.69 -1.78
C LEU A 20 36.22 -17.34 -3.20
N ALA A 21 37.16 -17.22 -4.13
CA ALA A 21 36.86 -16.99 -5.54
C ALA A 21 36.05 -18.14 -6.15
N LEU A 22 36.38 -19.39 -5.81
CA LEU A 22 35.62 -20.57 -6.23
C LEU A 22 34.21 -20.57 -5.63
N MET A 23 34.04 -20.26 -4.35
CA MET A 23 32.72 -20.14 -3.72
C MET A 23 31.88 -19.05 -4.39
N LEU A 24 32.48 -17.90 -4.72
CA LEU A 24 31.80 -16.82 -5.43
C LEU A 24 31.38 -17.25 -6.84
N ALA A 25 32.27 -17.92 -7.58
CA ALA A 25 31.95 -18.46 -8.91
C ALA A 25 30.81 -19.48 -8.84
N VAL A 26 30.82 -20.39 -7.86
CA VAL A 26 29.75 -21.37 -7.64
C VAL A 26 28.44 -20.69 -7.26
N TYR A 27 28.47 -19.62 -6.46
CA TYR A 27 27.27 -18.86 -6.09
C TYR A 27 26.55 -18.25 -7.29
N TYR A 28 27.29 -17.80 -8.32
CA TYR A 28 26.72 -17.24 -9.54
C TYR A 28 26.27 -18.28 -10.57
N LEU A 29 26.42 -19.59 -10.29
CA LEU A 29 25.78 -20.61 -11.11
C LEU A 29 24.26 -20.51 -10.93
N PRO A 30 23.44 -20.44 -12.01
CA PRO A 30 21.99 -20.23 -11.92
C PRO A 30 21.27 -21.10 -10.88
N PRO A 31 21.44 -22.45 -10.84
CA PRO A 31 20.71 -23.28 -9.87
C PRO A 31 21.12 -23.05 -8.42
N VAL A 32 22.33 -22.52 -8.18
CA VAL A 32 22.81 -22.17 -6.83
C VAL A 32 22.30 -20.79 -6.45
N HIS A 33 22.43 -19.84 -7.38
CA HIS A 33 22.01 -18.45 -7.18
C HIS A 33 20.52 -18.38 -6.85
N GLU A 34 19.66 -19.01 -7.65
CA GLU A 34 18.20 -19.01 -7.43
C GLU A 34 17.80 -19.56 -6.05
N ARG A 35 18.55 -20.55 -5.53
CA ARG A 35 18.27 -21.16 -4.22
C ARG A 35 18.82 -20.38 -3.04
N LEU A 36 19.89 -19.61 -3.23
CA LEU A 36 20.62 -18.94 -2.15
C LEU A 36 20.48 -17.42 -2.16
N ALA A 37 20.13 -16.78 -3.28
CA ALA A 37 20.06 -15.33 -3.42
C ALA A 37 19.14 -14.70 -2.38
N TRP A 38 17.97 -15.28 -2.15
CA TRP A 38 17.03 -14.80 -1.13
C TRP A 38 17.62 -14.87 0.29
N ARG A 39 18.42 -15.90 0.60
CA ARG A 39 19.09 -16.05 1.91
C ARG A 39 20.19 -15.00 2.08
N VAL A 40 20.96 -14.75 1.03
CA VAL A 40 21.99 -13.71 1.01
C VAL A 40 21.37 -12.33 1.16
N SER A 41 20.30 -12.04 0.41
CA SER A 41 19.52 -10.80 0.52
C SER A 41 18.93 -10.62 1.93
N SER A 42 18.33 -11.67 2.49
CA SER A 42 17.80 -11.66 3.85
C SER A 42 18.89 -11.40 4.90
N LEU A 43 20.06 -12.02 4.76
CA LEU A 43 21.19 -11.79 5.66
C LEU A 43 21.72 -10.36 5.55
N ARG A 44 21.87 -9.85 4.32
CA ARG A 44 22.28 -8.45 4.08
C ARG A 44 21.31 -7.47 4.74
N ALA A 45 20.00 -7.68 4.57
CA ALA A 45 18.98 -6.87 5.20
C ALA A 45 19.07 -6.93 6.73
N LYS A 46 19.19 -8.13 7.32
CA LYS A 46 19.38 -8.29 8.77
C LYS A 46 20.60 -7.56 9.30
N VAL A 47 21.74 -7.63 8.60
CA VAL A 47 22.95 -6.88 8.96
C VAL A 47 22.71 -5.37 8.86
N PHE A 48 22.08 -4.90 7.78
CA PHE A 48 21.77 -3.48 7.61
C PHE A 48 20.89 -2.94 8.74
N TYR A 49 19.77 -3.61 9.04
CA TYR A 49 18.82 -3.16 10.09
C TYR A 49 19.36 -3.34 11.51
N PHE A 50 20.31 -4.25 11.71
CA PHE A 50 21.01 -4.35 12.99
C PHE A 50 21.78 -3.05 13.32
N PHE A 51 22.47 -2.48 12.33
CA PHE A 51 23.20 -1.22 12.49
C PHE A 51 22.33 0.03 12.31
N ASN A 52 21.25 -0.08 11.52
CA ASN A 52 20.33 1.01 11.21
C ASN A 52 18.90 0.59 11.55
N PRO A 53 18.53 0.51 12.84
CA PRO A 53 17.20 0.04 13.25
C PRO A 53 16.14 1.09 12.86
N PRO A 54 15.29 0.81 11.85
CA PRO A 54 14.42 1.83 11.25
C PRO A 54 13.35 2.32 12.25
N GLY A 55 12.86 1.44 13.11
CA GLY A 55 11.92 1.81 14.18
C GLY A 55 12.48 2.75 15.25
N LYS A 56 13.80 3.02 15.29
CA LYS A 56 14.38 4.01 16.22
C LYS A 56 14.44 5.43 15.66
N VAL A 57 14.21 5.59 14.36
CA VAL A 57 14.17 6.90 13.70
C VAL A 57 12.70 7.27 13.48
N VAL A 58 12.36 8.55 13.58
CA VAL A 58 11.00 9.04 13.44
C VAL A 58 10.99 10.17 12.42
N PHE A 59 10.05 10.09 11.47
CA PHE A 59 9.70 11.19 10.60
C PHE A 59 8.70 12.10 11.34
N SER A 60 8.89 13.41 11.24
CA SER A 60 8.00 14.42 11.80
C SER A 60 7.79 15.49 10.74
N PRO A 61 6.58 15.60 10.16
CA PRO A 61 6.27 16.65 9.20
C PRO A 61 6.15 18.00 9.93
N GLY A 62 6.79 19.04 9.40
CA GLY A 62 6.94 20.33 10.10
C GLY A 62 6.59 21.58 9.28
N GLN A 63 6.46 21.45 7.95
CA GLN A 63 6.27 22.61 7.08
C GLN A 63 4.93 23.35 7.33
N GLN A 64 3.91 22.67 7.84
CA GLN A 64 2.63 23.31 8.19
C GLN A 64 2.80 24.37 9.30
N GLU A 65 3.55 24.06 10.35
CA GLU A 65 3.78 24.99 11.45
C GLU A 65 4.56 26.23 10.98
N GLU A 66 5.52 26.03 10.06
CA GLU A 66 6.27 27.12 9.42
C GLU A 66 5.36 28.00 8.56
N MET A 67 4.48 27.40 7.76
CA MET A 67 3.50 28.11 6.93
C MET A 67 2.54 28.94 7.79
N ASP A 68 2.00 28.37 8.87
CA ASP A 68 1.09 29.07 9.78
C ASP A 68 1.78 30.26 10.47
N ALA A 69 3.05 30.09 10.85
CA ALA A 69 3.86 31.18 11.41
C ALA A 69 4.08 32.32 10.39
N ILE A 70 4.41 31.99 9.14
CA ILE A 70 4.59 32.99 8.07
C ILE A 70 3.29 33.74 7.78
N VAL A 71 2.15 33.04 7.72
CA VAL A 71 0.83 33.66 7.53
C VAL A 71 0.52 34.60 8.69
N SER A 72 0.73 34.16 9.93
CA SER A 72 0.53 34.99 11.13
C SER A 72 1.37 36.27 11.08
N MET A 73 2.67 36.15 10.77
CA MET A 73 3.57 37.30 10.62
C MET A 73 3.10 38.25 9.49
N THR A 74 2.68 37.70 8.35
CA THR A 74 2.22 38.50 7.20
C THR A 74 0.91 39.23 7.49
N LEU A 75 -0.05 38.59 8.17
CA LEU A 75 -1.28 39.22 8.64
C LEU A 75 -1.01 40.35 9.64
N THR A 76 0.03 40.24 10.46
CA THR A 76 0.46 41.32 11.37
C THR A 76 1.25 42.43 10.68
N ALA A 77 1.84 42.19 9.51
CA ALA A 77 2.65 43.15 8.76
C ALA A 77 1.84 44.04 7.79
N MET A 78 0.60 43.66 7.46
CA MET A 78 -0.29 44.48 6.61
C MET A 78 -1.15 45.43 7.47
N PRO A 79 -1.09 46.77 7.27
CA PRO A 79 -2.01 47.68 7.95
C PRO A 79 -3.45 47.37 7.51
N SER A 80 -4.35 47.17 8.48
CA SER A 80 -5.77 46.96 8.21
C SER A 80 -6.41 48.23 7.65
N THR A 81 -6.48 48.37 6.32
CA THR A 81 -7.51 49.21 5.71
C THR A 81 -8.83 48.47 5.80
N LEU A 82 -9.63 48.82 6.80
CA LEU A 82 -11.02 48.38 6.92
C LEU A 82 -11.83 48.96 5.76
N THR A 83 -12.15 48.14 4.77
CA THR A 83 -13.25 48.44 3.83
C THR A 83 -14.56 48.18 4.58
N PRO A 84 -15.47 49.16 4.71
CA PRO A 84 -16.73 48.95 5.43
C PRO A 84 -17.58 47.88 4.74
N THR A 85 -17.77 46.75 5.41
CA THR A 85 -18.68 45.68 5.01
C THR A 85 -20.13 46.13 5.21
N LEU A 86 -20.96 46.00 4.18
CA LEU A 86 -22.40 46.23 4.28
C LEU A 86 -23.05 45.15 5.16
N LYS A 87 -23.87 45.60 6.11
CA LYS A 87 -24.62 44.79 7.08
C LYS A 87 -25.75 44.03 6.38
N PRO A 88 -25.84 42.68 6.47
CA PRO A 88 -27.03 41.97 6.01
C PRO A 88 -28.23 42.26 6.92
N SER A 89 -29.38 42.55 6.32
CA SER A 89 -30.67 42.68 7.00
C SER A 89 -31.32 41.32 7.19
N LEU A 90 -31.77 41.02 8.40
CA LEU A 90 -32.60 39.85 8.72
C LEU A 90 -33.99 40.02 8.10
N ALA A 91 -34.46 39.00 7.38
CA ALA A 91 -35.85 38.82 7.00
C ALA A 91 -36.31 37.41 7.42
N PRO A 92 -37.60 37.22 7.79
CA PRO A 92 -38.02 36.09 8.60
C PRO A 92 -38.34 34.83 7.79
N THR A 93 -38.17 33.71 8.50
CA THR A 93 -38.55 32.34 8.18
C THR A 93 -39.99 32.20 7.65
N VAL A 94 -40.16 31.45 6.56
CA VAL A 94 -41.41 30.77 6.21
C VAL A 94 -41.13 29.28 6.06
N LEU A 95 -41.69 28.50 6.99
CA LEU A 95 -41.89 27.07 6.84
C LEU A 95 -42.94 26.82 5.75
N MET A 96 -42.65 25.93 4.80
CA MET A 96 -43.65 24.99 4.29
C MET A 96 -42.99 23.66 3.95
N THR A 97 -43.55 22.62 4.55
CA THR A 97 -43.26 21.21 4.40
C THR A 97 -44.04 20.68 3.21
N SER A 98 -43.38 20.03 2.24
CA SER A 98 -44.05 19.12 1.30
C SER A 98 -43.57 17.70 1.60
N THR A 99 -44.46 16.89 2.13
CA THR A 99 -44.30 15.46 2.36
C THR A 99 -43.95 14.75 1.05
N PRO A 100 -42.82 14.02 0.94
CA PRO A 100 -42.60 13.11 -0.17
C PRO A 100 -43.53 11.90 -0.01
N THR A 101 -44.30 11.59 -1.06
CA THR A 101 -45.05 10.35 -1.18
C THR A 101 -44.07 9.19 -1.32
N GLU A 102 -44.06 8.29 -0.33
CA GLU A 102 -43.33 7.01 -0.40
C GLU A 102 -43.93 6.14 -1.52
N THR A 103 -43.21 6.03 -2.63
CA THR A 103 -43.40 4.94 -3.57
C THR A 103 -42.75 3.71 -2.95
N ARG A 104 -43.55 2.74 -2.49
CA ARG A 104 -43.07 1.44 -2.05
C ARG A 104 -42.44 0.71 -3.23
N VAL A 105 -41.11 0.75 -3.30
CA VAL A 105 -40.32 -0.17 -4.11
C VAL A 105 -40.49 -1.56 -3.47
N PRO A 106 -40.75 -2.63 -4.24
CA PRO A 106 -40.82 -3.97 -3.69
C PRO A 106 -39.55 -4.28 -2.90
N THR A 107 -39.71 -4.57 -1.60
CA THR A 107 -38.64 -5.08 -0.75
C THR A 107 -38.25 -6.46 -1.28
N ILE A 108 -37.23 -6.50 -2.13
CA ILE A 108 -36.44 -7.70 -2.37
C ILE A 108 -35.84 -8.08 -1.02
N THR A 109 -36.45 -9.04 -0.34
CA THR A 109 -35.85 -9.67 0.84
C THR A 109 -34.50 -10.23 0.39
N PRO A 110 -33.37 -9.80 1.00
CA PRO A 110 -32.06 -10.31 0.63
C PRO A 110 -32.08 -11.83 0.77
N THR A 111 -31.60 -12.54 -0.25
CA THR A 111 -31.35 -13.97 -0.14
C THR A 111 -30.42 -14.17 1.06
N ALA A 112 -30.84 -15.00 2.02
CA ALA A 112 -30.01 -15.30 3.17
C ALA A 112 -28.68 -15.90 2.70
N ILE A 113 -27.58 -15.32 3.16
CA ILE A 113 -26.23 -15.82 2.90
C ILE A 113 -26.10 -17.15 3.66
N PRO A 114 -25.62 -18.24 3.04
CA PRO A 114 -25.39 -19.51 3.74
C PRO A 114 -24.44 -19.35 4.94
N ASP A 115 -24.52 -20.23 5.94
CA ASP A 115 -23.65 -20.14 7.13
C ASP A 115 -22.18 -20.51 6.82
N SER A 116 -21.93 -21.22 5.73
CA SER A 116 -20.59 -21.55 5.26
C SER A 116 -20.58 -21.80 3.75
N VAL A 117 -19.55 -21.29 3.08
CA VAL A 117 -19.27 -21.50 1.66
C VAL A 117 -17.78 -21.75 1.48
N ILE A 118 -17.43 -22.69 0.59
CA ILE A 118 -16.05 -22.91 0.13
C ILE A 118 -16.07 -23.01 -1.39
N LEU A 119 -15.45 -22.03 -2.04
CA LEU A 119 -15.23 -22.01 -3.48
C LEU A 119 -14.11 -22.98 -3.84
N GLN A 120 -14.41 -23.92 -4.73
CA GLN A 120 -13.48 -24.90 -5.25
C GLN A 120 -12.90 -24.42 -6.57
N GLY A 121 -11.67 -24.84 -6.91
CA GLY A 121 -11.06 -24.58 -8.23
C GLY A 121 -9.91 -23.57 -8.23
N VAL A 122 -9.61 -22.91 -7.11
CA VAL A 122 -8.36 -22.15 -6.99
C VAL A 122 -7.18 -23.12 -6.91
N ARG A 123 -6.21 -22.95 -7.81
CA ARG A 123 -4.91 -23.61 -7.75
C ARG A 123 -4.00 -22.81 -6.85
N HIS A 124 -3.71 -23.33 -5.66
CA HIS A 124 -2.75 -22.72 -4.73
C HIS A 124 -1.33 -22.72 -5.32
N GLU A 125 -0.60 -21.64 -5.05
CA GLU A 125 0.81 -21.49 -5.42
C GLU A 125 1.60 -20.80 -4.29
N TYR A 126 2.77 -21.36 -3.94
CA TYR A 126 3.69 -20.71 -3.01
C TYR A 126 4.47 -19.60 -3.68
N GLN A 127 4.57 -18.44 -3.04
CA GLN A 127 5.28 -17.30 -3.60
C GLN A 127 6.79 -17.54 -3.70
N LYS A 128 7.40 -16.94 -4.72
CA LYS A 128 8.83 -16.68 -4.77
C LYS A 128 9.17 -15.39 -4.01
N MET A 129 10.45 -15.02 -4.02
CA MET A 129 10.94 -13.84 -3.31
C MET A 129 10.20 -12.57 -3.78
N ASN A 130 9.59 -11.83 -2.85
CA ASN A 130 8.80 -10.62 -3.10
C ASN A 130 7.66 -10.81 -4.13
N ASN A 131 7.13 -12.04 -4.27
CA ASN A 131 6.06 -12.37 -5.23
C ASN A 131 4.68 -12.61 -4.57
N CYS A 132 4.39 -12.04 -3.40
CA CYS A 132 3.08 -12.22 -2.77
C CYS A 132 1.93 -11.72 -3.67
N GLY A 133 2.06 -10.54 -4.27
CA GLY A 133 1.08 -9.99 -5.21
C GLY A 133 0.90 -10.84 -6.48
N PRO A 134 1.96 -11.16 -7.25
CA PRO A 134 1.84 -11.98 -8.46
C PRO A 134 1.30 -13.38 -8.20
N ALA A 135 1.74 -14.04 -7.12
CA ALA A 135 1.21 -15.35 -6.75
C ALA A 135 -0.27 -15.27 -6.36
N THR A 136 -0.67 -14.24 -5.61
CA THR A 136 -2.07 -14.03 -5.23
C THR A 136 -2.96 -13.77 -6.46
N LEU A 137 -2.50 -12.93 -7.39
CA LEU A 137 -3.22 -12.69 -8.63
C LEU A 137 -3.37 -13.98 -9.45
N ALA A 138 -2.30 -14.77 -9.58
CA ALA A 138 -2.35 -16.05 -10.29
C ALA A 138 -3.33 -17.04 -9.65
N MET A 139 -3.35 -17.15 -8.33
CA MET A 139 -4.32 -17.97 -7.60
C MET A 139 -5.76 -17.49 -7.86
N ALA A 140 -6.02 -16.19 -7.78
CA ALA A 140 -7.36 -15.64 -8.03
C ALA A 140 -7.84 -15.87 -9.47
N LEU A 141 -6.96 -15.66 -10.46
CA LEU A 141 -7.26 -15.91 -11.87
C LEU A 141 -7.51 -17.40 -12.17
N SER A 142 -6.82 -18.30 -11.47
CA SER A 142 -7.00 -19.75 -11.67
C SER A 142 -8.42 -20.24 -11.38
N TYR A 143 -9.15 -19.56 -10.49
CA TYR A 143 -10.57 -19.84 -10.22
C TYR A 143 -11.43 -19.67 -11.48
N TRP A 144 -11.10 -18.68 -12.31
CA TRP A 144 -11.78 -18.40 -13.58
C TRP A 144 -11.24 -19.22 -14.75
N GLY A 145 -10.48 -20.30 -14.47
CA GLY A 145 -9.93 -21.19 -15.48
C GLY A 145 -8.67 -20.67 -16.18
N TRP A 146 -8.08 -19.56 -15.72
CA TRP A 146 -6.84 -19.05 -16.29
C TRP A 146 -5.65 -19.97 -16.01
N ALA A 147 -4.87 -20.26 -17.06
CA ALA A 147 -3.88 -21.35 -17.04
C ALA A 147 -2.46 -20.95 -16.58
N GLY A 148 -2.17 -19.66 -16.42
CA GLY A 148 -0.82 -19.21 -16.05
C GLY A 148 -0.50 -19.34 -14.56
N ASP A 149 0.60 -18.74 -14.14
CA ASP A 149 1.17 -18.83 -12.79
C ASP A 149 1.83 -17.50 -12.37
N GLN A 150 2.48 -17.48 -11.20
CA GLN A 150 3.17 -16.28 -10.73
C GLN A 150 4.29 -15.81 -11.67
N GLU A 151 4.88 -16.68 -12.50
CA GLU A 151 5.91 -16.24 -13.47
C GLU A 151 5.31 -15.47 -14.63
N THR A 152 4.02 -15.72 -14.91
CA THR A 152 3.26 -15.01 -15.93
C THR A 152 2.71 -13.68 -15.39
N THR A 153 2.17 -13.66 -14.16
CA THR A 153 1.64 -12.43 -13.55
C THR A 153 2.74 -11.49 -13.05
N ARG A 154 3.92 -12.00 -12.69
CA ARG A 154 5.04 -11.17 -12.21
C ARG A 154 5.39 -10.04 -13.18
N PRO A 155 5.67 -10.25 -14.47
CA PRO A 155 5.99 -9.15 -15.39
C PRO A 155 4.82 -8.19 -15.67
N TRP A 156 3.57 -8.55 -15.33
CA TRP A 156 2.43 -7.63 -15.45
C TRP A 156 2.41 -6.59 -14.34
N LEU A 157 2.85 -6.98 -13.14
CA LEU A 157 2.76 -6.18 -11.93
C LEU A 157 4.11 -5.60 -11.50
N ARG A 158 5.21 -6.28 -11.83
CA ARG A 158 6.58 -5.96 -11.40
C ARG A 158 7.50 -5.88 -12.61
N PRO A 159 7.62 -4.70 -13.24
CA PRO A 159 8.49 -4.53 -14.40
C PRO A 159 9.97 -4.75 -14.06
N HIS A 160 10.37 -4.63 -12.79
CA HIS A 160 11.72 -4.96 -12.31
C HIS A 160 11.71 -6.07 -11.24
N PRO A 161 12.67 -7.03 -11.26
CA PRO A 161 12.72 -8.15 -10.31
C PRO A 161 12.85 -7.79 -8.83
N ASP A 162 13.25 -6.56 -8.52
CA ASP A 162 13.49 -6.10 -7.16
C ASP A 162 12.38 -5.19 -6.60
N ASP A 163 11.42 -4.75 -7.42
CA ASP A 163 10.26 -3.96 -6.99
C ASP A 163 9.50 -4.69 -5.87
N ARG A 164 9.22 -4.03 -4.75
CA ARG A 164 8.75 -4.71 -3.53
C ARG A 164 7.26 -4.52 -3.27
N ASN A 165 6.58 -3.70 -4.05
CA ASN A 165 5.20 -3.33 -3.81
C ASN A 165 4.37 -3.49 -5.08
N ILE A 166 3.08 -3.79 -4.90
CA ILE A 166 2.11 -3.74 -5.99
C ILE A 166 0.87 -3.10 -5.40
N MET A 167 0.37 -2.05 -6.03
CA MET A 167 -0.87 -1.41 -5.63
C MET A 167 -2.07 -2.24 -6.12
N PRO A 168 -3.17 -2.35 -5.35
CA PRO A 168 -4.37 -3.07 -5.78
C PRO A 168 -4.95 -2.58 -7.12
N GLU A 169 -4.81 -1.28 -7.42
CA GLU A 169 -5.23 -0.68 -8.69
C GLU A 169 -4.40 -1.21 -9.87
N GLU A 170 -3.10 -1.46 -9.67
CA GLU A 170 -2.23 -2.07 -10.68
C GLU A 170 -2.63 -3.52 -10.93
N MET A 171 -3.05 -4.27 -9.89
CA MET A 171 -3.62 -5.60 -10.07
C MET A 171 -4.89 -5.55 -10.92
N ALA A 172 -5.82 -4.64 -10.60
CA ALA A 172 -7.07 -4.51 -11.34
C ALA A 172 -6.82 -4.08 -12.80
N ALA A 173 -5.88 -3.16 -13.03
CA ALA A 173 -5.47 -2.76 -14.37
C ALA A 173 -4.84 -3.93 -15.16
N ALA A 174 -3.93 -4.69 -14.53
CA ALA A 174 -3.30 -5.85 -15.16
C ALA A 174 -4.32 -6.92 -15.57
N VAL A 175 -5.35 -7.18 -14.74
CA VAL A 175 -6.45 -8.09 -15.09
C VAL A 175 -7.14 -7.63 -16.39
N LYS A 176 -7.51 -6.35 -16.46
CA LYS A 176 -8.19 -5.76 -17.63
C LYS A 176 -7.35 -5.75 -18.89
N ILE A 177 -6.03 -5.62 -18.76
CA ILE A 177 -5.09 -5.54 -19.89
C ILE A 177 -4.73 -6.93 -20.43
N HIS A 178 -4.57 -7.92 -19.54
CA HIS A 178 -3.95 -9.20 -19.89
C HIS A 178 -4.91 -10.39 -19.91
N THR A 179 -6.19 -10.19 -19.59
CA THR A 179 -7.21 -11.25 -19.56
C THR A 179 -8.54 -10.78 -20.14
N ASP A 180 -9.47 -11.70 -20.36
CA ASP A 180 -10.86 -11.39 -20.76
C ASP A 180 -11.76 -11.11 -19.53
N LEU A 181 -11.17 -10.91 -18.35
CA LEU A 181 -11.88 -10.63 -17.09
C LEU A 181 -11.85 -9.14 -16.78
N ASP A 182 -12.78 -8.72 -15.92
CA ASP A 182 -12.79 -7.40 -15.32
C ASP A 182 -12.39 -7.48 -13.83
N ALA A 183 -12.02 -6.35 -13.26
CA ALA A 183 -11.68 -6.21 -11.86
C ALA A 183 -12.03 -4.81 -11.32
N LEU A 184 -12.46 -4.77 -10.06
CA LEU A 184 -12.66 -3.53 -9.31
C LEU A 184 -11.98 -3.59 -7.95
N VAL A 185 -11.61 -2.41 -7.46
CA VAL A 185 -11.01 -2.19 -6.14
C VAL A 185 -11.97 -1.36 -5.30
N ARG A 186 -12.12 -1.71 -4.03
CA ARG A 186 -12.92 -0.96 -3.05
C ARG A 186 -12.22 -0.97 -1.69
N SER A 187 -12.48 0.06 -0.90
CA SER A 187 -11.95 0.20 0.48
C SER A 187 -13.09 0.15 1.49
N GLY A 188 -12.76 0.07 2.79
CA GLY A 188 -13.76 0.07 3.85
C GLY A 188 -14.67 -1.16 3.82
N GLY A 189 -14.15 -2.31 3.37
CA GLY A 189 -14.91 -3.55 3.41
C GLY A 189 -15.08 -4.09 4.83
N ASP A 190 -16.08 -4.95 5.01
CA ASP A 190 -16.35 -5.63 6.27
C ASP A 190 -16.53 -7.16 6.06
N THR A 191 -16.81 -7.88 7.14
CA THR A 191 -17.05 -9.33 7.05
C THR A 191 -18.29 -9.65 6.21
N HIS A 192 -19.29 -8.78 6.17
CA HIS A 192 -20.55 -9.03 5.47
C HIS A 192 -20.37 -8.96 3.96
N ILE A 193 -19.76 -7.90 3.43
CA ILE A 193 -19.55 -7.72 1.99
C ILE A 193 -18.66 -8.83 1.41
N LEU A 194 -17.63 -9.25 2.17
CA LEU A 194 -16.77 -10.37 1.77
C LEU A 194 -17.58 -11.67 1.68
N LYS A 195 -18.42 -11.98 2.68
CA LYS A 195 -19.30 -13.16 2.64
C LYS A 195 -20.29 -13.12 1.48
N GLN A 196 -20.83 -11.95 1.13
CA GLN A 196 -21.74 -11.81 -0.01
C GLN A 196 -21.05 -12.17 -1.33
N PHE A 197 -19.82 -11.67 -1.55
CA PHE A 197 -19.04 -12.03 -2.73
C PHE A 197 -18.72 -13.52 -2.79
N ILE A 198 -18.23 -14.09 -1.68
CA ILE A 198 -17.91 -15.51 -1.62
C ILE A 198 -19.15 -16.37 -1.85
N ALA A 199 -20.29 -16.03 -1.25
CA ALA A 199 -21.55 -16.76 -1.42
C ALA A 199 -22.08 -16.69 -2.86
N ALA A 200 -21.82 -15.58 -3.56
CA ALA A 200 -22.14 -15.41 -4.97
C ALA A 200 -21.09 -16.01 -5.92
N GLY A 201 -20.06 -16.69 -5.40
CA GLY A 201 -19.06 -17.37 -6.22
C GLY A 201 -17.97 -16.46 -6.76
N PHE A 202 -17.64 -15.36 -6.06
CA PHE A 202 -16.52 -14.47 -6.38
C PHE A 202 -15.47 -14.54 -5.27
N PRO A 203 -14.29 -15.15 -5.51
CA PRO A 203 -13.14 -15.03 -4.62
C PRO A 203 -12.72 -13.57 -4.49
N VAL A 204 -12.20 -13.20 -3.32
CA VAL A 204 -11.84 -11.81 -3.03
C VAL A 204 -10.38 -11.72 -2.65
N ILE A 205 -9.61 -10.89 -3.35
CA ILE A 205 -8.23 -10.57 -2.96
C ILE A 205 -8.28 -9.50 -1.87
N ILE A 206 -7.47 -9.65 -0.83
CA ILE A 206 -7.26 -8.68 0.23
C ILE A 206 -5.78 -8.38 0.38
N GLU A 207 -5.46 -7.18 0.87
CA GLU A 207 -4.13 -6.83 1.38
C GLU A 207 -4.20 -6.67 2.90
N ARG A 208 -3.29 -7.29 3.65
CA ARG A 208 -3.32 -7.31 5.12
C ARG A 208 -1.92 -7.28 5.70
N ASP A 209 -1.80 -6.91 6.97
CA ASP A 209 -0.56 -7.14 7.68
C ASP A 209 -0.36 -8.63 8.05
N MET A 210 0.91 -9.05 8.16
CA MET A 210 1.28 -10.43 8.50
C MET A 210 1.38 -10.73 10.00
N GLY A 211 0.66 -10.01 10.87
CA GLY A 211 0.73 -10.17 12.32
C GLY A 211 0.25 -11.54 12.83
N ASP A 212 -0.64 -12.20 12.10
CA ASP A 212 -1.09 -13.58 12.28
C ASP A 212 0.03 -14.62 12.05
N VAL A 213 0.87 -14.39 11.04
CA VAL A 213 1.94 -15.33 10.65
C VAL A 213 3.25 -15.02 11.37
N ARG A 214 3.53 -13.73 11.58
CA ARG A 214 4.79 -13.23 12.12
C ARG A 214 4.56 -12.27 13.28
N PRO A 215 3.95 -12.74 14.38
CA PRO A 215 3.74 -11.92 15.55
C PRO A 215 5.12 -11.50 16.10
N ASN A 216 5.31 -10.19 16.29
CA ASN A 216 6.54 -9.55 16.77
C ASN A 216 7.67 -9.37 15.74
N GLU A 217 7.43 -9.61 14.45
CA GLU A 217 8.34 -9.13 13.39
C GLU A 217 7.96 -7.72 12.92
N ASP A 218 8.84 -7.12 12.10
CA ASP A 218 8.56 -5.86 11.42
C ASP A 218 7.28 -5.97 10.59
N TRP A 219 6.42 -4.94 10.71
CA TRP A 219 5.20 -4.83 9.91
C TRP A 219 5.50 -4.92 8.40
N THR A 220 4.71 -5.73 7.70
CA THR A 220 4.87 -6.04 6.27
C THR A 220 3.49 -6.32 5.70
N GLY A 221 3.18 -5.70 4.55
CA GLY A 221 1.99 -6.00 3.77
C GLY A 221 2.07 -7.35 3.07
N HIS A 222 0.94 -8.03 2.96
CA HIS A 222 0.81 -9.32 2.31
C HIS A 222 -0.57 -9.51 1.69
N TYR A 223 -0.59 -10.19 0.56
CA TYR A 223 -1.79 -10.46 -0.21
C TYR A 223 -2.27 -11.90 0.01
N GLY A 224 -3.58 -12.09 -0.07
CA GLY A 224 -4.19 -13.42 -0.10
C GLY A 224 -5.55 -13.41 -0.79
N VAL A 225 -6.03 -14.58 -1.19
CA VAL A 225 -7.36 -14.75 -1.81
C VAL A 225 -8.30 -15.43 -0.84
N ILE A 226 -9.37 -14.75 -0.41
CA ILE A 226 -10.45 -15.40 0.34
C ILE A 226 -11.26 -16.24 -0.63
N THR A 227 -11.40 -17.53 -0.32
CA THR A 227 -12.17 -18.50 -1.11
C THR A 227 -13.29 -19.16 -0.32
N GLY A 228 -13.46 -18.81 0.95
CA GLY A 228 -14.49 -19.40 1.78
C GLY A 228 -14.66 -18.73 3.12
N TYR A 229 -15.72 -19.09 3.82
CA TYR A 229 -16.00 -18.69 5.19
C TYR A 229 -16.80 -19.78 5.91
N ASP A 230 -16.75 -19.76 7.24
CA ASP A 230 -17.44 -20.71 8.11
C ASP A 230 -17.85 -20.02 9.41
N ASP A 231 -19.14 -19.73 9.54
CA ASP A 231 -19.69 -18.98 10.68
C ASP A 231 -19.70 -19.80 11.96
N SER A 232 -19.80 -21.13 11.85
CA SER A 232 -19.69 -22.02 13.02
C SER A 232 -18.30 -22.00 13.65
N ARG A 233 -17.29 -21.57 12.88
CA ARG A 233 -15.88 -21.47 13.29
C ARG A 233 -15.32 -20.06 13.26
N GLU A 234 -16.18 -19.07 13.00
CA GLU A 234 -15.86 -17.63 12.96
C GLU A 234 -14.61 -17.28 12.14
N ARG A 235 -14.48 -17.84 10.92
CA ARG A 235 -13.26 -17.70 10.12
C ARG A 235 -13.47 -17.66 8.62
N PHE A 236 -12.58 -16.96 7.95
CA PHE A 236 -12.36 -17.05 6.51
C PHE A 236 -11.41 -18.21 6.18
N ILE A 237 -11.48 -18.65 4.93
CA ILE A 237 -10.55 -19.61 4.30
C ILE A 237 -9.78 -18.83 3.24
N LEU A 238 -8.49 -18.67 3.47
CA LEU A 238 -7.58 -17.86 2.66
C LEU A 238 -6.60 -18.75 1.89
N GLN A 239 -6.43 -18.51 0.60
CA GLN A 239 -5.30 -19.05 -0.16
C GLN A 239 -4.10 -18.13 0.07
N ASP A 240 -3.20 -18.54 0.96
CA ASP A 240 -2.05 -17.74 1.35
C ASP A 240 -0.77 -18.27 0.67
N SER A 241 -0.16 -17.43 -0.16
CA SER A 241 1.02 -17.81 -0.94
C SER A 241 2.29 -17.98 -0.08
N PHE A 242 2.30 -17.46 1.15
CA PHE A 242 3.42 -17.58 2.09
C PHE A 242 3.27 -18.79 3.02
N VAL A 243 2.04 -19.05 3.49
CA VAL A 243 1.78 -20.05 4.54
C VAL A 243 1.34 -21.40 3.97
N MET A 244 0.14 -21.47 3.38
CA MET A 244 -0.48 -22.70 2.88
C MET A 244 -1.79 -22.42 2.13
N ALA A 245 -2.27 -23.43 1.40
CA ALA A 245 -3.64 -23.48 0.89
C ALA A 245 -4.66 -23.57 2.05
N ASP A 246 -5.86 -23.04 1.83
CA ASP A 246 -6.97 -23.08 2.79
C ASP A 246 -6.61 -22.62 4.21
N TYR A 247 -5.75 -21.61 4.33
CA TYR A 247 -5.31 -21.03 5.59
C TYR A 247 -6.51 -20.46 6.37
N PRO A 248 -6.82 -20.98 7.57
CA PRO A 248 -7.94 -20.49 8.37
C PRO A 248 -7.57 -19.19 9.07
N LEU A 249 -8.32 -18.12 8.82
CA LEU A 249 -8.11 -16.81 9.45
C LEU A 249 -9.38 -16.36 10.17
N ALA A 250 -9.32 -16.21 11.49
CA ALA A 250 -10.47 -15.78 12.29
C ALA A 250 -10.99 -14.42 11.84
N TYR A 251 -12.31 -14.19 11.89
CA TYR A 251 -12.92 -12.92 11.45
C TYR A 251 -12.35 -11.71 12.18
N VAL A 252 -12.14 -11.84 13.50
CA VAL A 252 -11.57 -10.78 14.35
C VAL A 252 -10.13 -10.45 13.97
N ASP A 253 -9.32 -11.47 13.70
CA ASP A 253 -7.92 -11.31 13.31
C ASP A 253 -7.81 -10.74 11.90
N HIS A 254 -8.60 -11.26 10.96
CA HIS A 254 -8.72 -10.72 9.61
C HIS A 254 -9.03 -9.22 9.65
N TYR A 255 -10.12 -8.83 10.32
CA TYR A 255 -10.54 -7.42 10.34
C TYR A 255 -9.49 -6.51 10.97
N ARG A 256 -8.76 -7.01 11.98
CA ARG A 256 -7.65 -6.29 12.60
C ARG A 256 -6.48 -6.09 11.64
N TYR A 257 -5.99 -7.14 11.01
CA TYR A 257 -4.80 -7.07 10.16
C TYR A 257 -5.08 -6.44 8.79
N TRP A 258 -6.33 -6.50 8.34
CA TRP A 258 -6.82 -5.84 7.13
C TRP A 258 -6.89 -4.31 7.29
N ARG A 259 -7.09 -3.82 8.53
CA ARG A 259 -7.13 -2.39 8.84
C ARG A 259 -5.89 -1.65 8.38
N ALA A 260 -4.71 -2.27 8.41
CA ALA A 260 -3.47 -1.61 8.01
C ALA A 260 -3.51 -1.09 6.56
N PHE A 261 -4.43 -1.60 5.73
CA PHE A 261 -4.62 -1.27 4.32
C PHE A 261 -6.04 -0.75 4.03
N ASN A 262 -6.62 0.00 4.97
CA ASN A 262 -7.95 0.62 4.81
C ASN A 262 -9.07 -0.33 4.39
N HIS A 263 -8.97 -1.59 4.84
CA HIS A 263 -9.92 -2.65 4.48
C HIS A 263 -10.13 -2.76 2.96
N ILE A 264 -9.03 -2.70 2.20
CA ILE A 264 -9.03 -2.77 0.73
C ILE A 264 -9.25 -4.19 0.19
N TYR A 265 -10.10 -4.33 -0.82
CA TYR A 265 -10.35 -5.59 -1.50
C TYR A 265 -10.46 -5.43 -3.01
N VAL A 266 -10.09 -6.49 -3.73
CA VAL A 266 -10.20 -6.59 -5.18
C VAL A 266 -11.10 -7.77 -5.53
N VAL A 267 -12.07 -7.53 -6.40
CA VAL A 267 -12.96 -8.56 -6.95
C VAL A 267 -12.67 -8.68 -8.44
N ILE A 268 -12.32 -9.90 -8.88
CA ILE A 268 -12.11 -10.26 -10.28
C ILE A 268 -13.31 -11.06 -10.75
N PHE A 269 -13.86 -10.73 -11.92
CA PHE A 269 -15.08 -11.34 -12.43
C PHE A 269 -15.13 -11.36 -13.96
N PRO A 270 -15.86 -12.31 -14.58
CA PRO A 270 -16.21 -12.24 -15.99
C PRO A 270 -17.11 -11.03 -16.26
N PRO A 271 -16.88 -10.24 -17.33
CA PRO A 271 -17.64 -9.02 -17.60
C PRO A 271 -19.17 -9.22 -17.63
N GLU A 272 -19.64 -10.39 -18.08
CA GLU A 272 -21.07 -10.74 -18.10
C GLU A 272 -21.71 -10.84 -16.71
N ARG A 273 -20.90 -11.00 -15.65
CA ARG A 273 -21.33 -11.05 -14.24
C ARG A 273 -21.20 -9.72 -13.52
N GLU A 274 -20.78 -8.65 -14.20
CA GLU A 274 -20.72 -7.29 -13.63
C GLU A 274 -22.03 -6.87 -12.94
N PRO A 275 -23.24 -7.13 -13.47
CA PRO A 275 -24.48 -6.75 -12.80
C PRO A 275 -24.66 -7.41 -11.42
N GLU A 276 -24.16 -8.64 -11.23
CA GLU A 276 -24.19 -9.33 -9.92
C GLU A 276 -23.24 -8.64 -8.93
N VAL A 277 -22.04 -8.30 -9.39
CA VAL A 277 -21.03 -7.60 -8.59
C VAL A 277 -21.53 -6.24 -8.14
N LEU A 278 -22.11 -5.45 -9.04
CA LEU A 278 -22.68 -4.14 -8.71
C LEU A 278 -23.89 -4.26 -7.77
N SER A 279 -24.71 -5.31 -7.93
CA SER A 279 -25.83 -5.60 -7.02
C SER A 279 -25.35 -5.92 -5.59
N ILE A 280 -24.28 -6.71 -5.45
CA ILE A 280 -23.66 -7.00 -4.14
C ILE A 280 -23.09 -5.72 -3.50
N LEU A 281 -22.40 -4.89 -4.27
CA LEU A 281 -21.85 -3.63 -3.78
C LEU A 281 -22.95 -2.65 -3.35
N GLY A 282 -24.12 -2.67 -3.99
CA GLY A 282 -25.20 -1.73 -3.71
C GLY A 282 -24.70 -0.29 -3.86
N ALA A 283 -24.79 0.50 -2.78
CA ALA A 283 -24.30 1.88 -2.77
C ALA A 283 -22.76 1.99 -2.97
N HIS A 284 -21.99 0.98 -2.55
CA HIS A 284 -20.54 0.95 -2.76
C HIS A 284 -20.15 0.76 -4.24
N ALA A 285 -21.12 0.52 -5.14
CA ALA A 285 -20.86 0.56 -6.58
C ALA A 285 -20.37 1.96 -6.99
N ASP A 286 -20.94 3.01 -6.39
CA ASP A 286 -20.42 4.37 -6.51
C ASP A 286 -19.12 4.51 -5.70
N VAL A 287 -18.03 4.88 -6.39
CA VAL A 287 -16.70 4.96 -5.79
C VAL A 287 -16.63 6.05 -4.73
N HIS A 288 -17.30 7.19 -4.96
CA HIS A 288 -17.29 8.30 -4.00
C HIS A 288 -17.99 7.89 -2.69
N PHE A 289 -19.16 7.26 -2.77
CA PHE A 289 -19.85 6.70 -1.61
C PHE A 289 -18.98 5.67 -0.87
N ASN A 290 -18.31 4.76 -1.58
CA ASN A 290 -17.42 3.77 -0.95
C ASN A 290 -16.26 4.44 -0.19
N LEU A 291 -15.66 5.49 -0.76
CA LEU A 291 -14.56 6.21 -0.11
C LEU A 291 -15.03 7.01 1.11
N GLN A 292 -16.22 7.63 1.06
CA GLN A 292 -16.83 8.27 2.21
C GLN A 292 -17.11 7.27 3.34
N HIS A 293 -17.62 6.08 3.00
CA HIS A 293 -17.82 5.03 3.99
C HIS A 293 -16.50 4.56 4.63
N ALA A 294 -15.44 4.39 3.83
CA ALA A 294 -14.12 4.05 4.36
C ALA A 294 -13.55 5.17 5.26
N GLU A 295 -13.83 6.44 4.94
CA GLU A 295 -13.52 7.58 5.81
C GLU A 295 -14.25 7.48 7.15
N GLU A 296 -15.55 7.19 7.14
CA GLU A 296 -16.38 7.02 8.35
C GLU A 296 -15.84 5.93 9.26
N ILE A 297 -15.52 4.74 8.71
CA ILE A 297 -14.91 3.63 9.46
C ILE A 297 -13.60 4.08 10.14
N ALA A 298 -12.73 4.77 9.39
CA ALA A 298 -11.46 5.25 9.95
C ALA A 298 -11.69 6.29 11.06
N GLN A 299 -12.67 7.17 10.88
CA GLN A 299 -13.02 8.22 11.83
C GLN A 299 -13.59 7.67 13.14
N GLU A 300 -14.41 6.62 13.07
CA GLU A 300 -14.92 5.88 14.23
C GLU A 300 -13.78 5.18 14.97
N ALA A 301 -12.94 4.45 14.24
CA ALA A 301 -11.83 3.67 14.78
C ALA A 301 -10.81 4.51 15.57
N ILE A 302 -10.61 5.79 15.22
CA ILE A 302 -9.72 6.72 15.94
C ILE A 302 -10.13 6.90 17.41
N ASN A 303 -11.41 6.76 17.74
CA ASN A 303 -11.90 6.95 19.11
C ASN A 303 -11.81 5.66 19.95
N GLU A 304 -11.57 4.52 19.32
CA GLU A 304 -11.63 3.20 19.95
C GLU A 304 -10.27 2.51 20.08
N LEU A 305 -9.32 2.87 19.22
CA LEU A 305 -8.03 2.19 19.10
C LEU A 305 -6.91 2.94 19.80
N ASP A 306 -5.83 2.20 20.07
CA ASP A 306 -4.59 2.74 20.62
C ASP A 306 -3.35 2.23 19.86
N GLY A 307 -2.19 2.78 20.24
CA GLY A 307 -0.87 2.34 19.76
C GLY A 307 -0.79 2.24 18.23
N ARG A 308 -0.39 1.06 17.75
CA ARG A 308 -0.19 0.81 16.32
C ARG A 308 -1.49 0.78 15.53
N ASP A 309 -2.55 0.25 16.12
CA ASP A 309 -3.84 0.12 15.44
C ASP A 309 -4.51 1.51 15.30
N LEU A 310 -4.31 2.42 16.27
CA LEU A 310 -4.68 3.84 16.16
C LEU A 310 -3.91 4.55 15.05
N PHE A 311 -2.62 4.25 14.90
CA PHE A 311 -1.82 4.83 13.81
C PHE A 311 -2.39 4.43 12.44
N PHE A 312 -2.78 3.16 12.26
CA PHE A 312 -3.43 2.72 11.03
C PHE A 312 -4.78 3.41 10.82
N ALA A 313 -5.57 3.66 11.86
CA ALA A 313 -6.85 4.38 11.72
C ALA A 313 -6.65 5.82 11.22
N TRP A 314 -5.68 6.57 11.76
CA TRP A 314 -5.33 7.90 11.25
C TRP A 314 -4.77 7.85 9.83
N PHE A 315 -3.95 6.84 9.53
CA PHE A 315 -3.38 6.66 8.20
C PHE A 315 -4.48 6.37 7.16
N ASN A 316 -5.44 5.50 7.49
CA ASN A 316 -6.61 5.19 6.68
C ASN A 316 -7.49 6.42 6.45
N LEU A 317 -7.70 7.24 7.48
CA LEU A 317 -8.43 8.51 7.36
C LEU A 317 -7.76 9.42 6.32
N GLY A 318 -6.43 9.53 6.39
CA GLY A 318 -5.64 10.24 5.38
C GLY A 318 -5.81 9.64 3.99
N THR A 319 -5.73 8.32 3.85
CA THR A 319 -5.83 7.61 2.57
C THR A 319 -7.21 7.81 1.93
N SER A 320 -8.30 7.67 2.69
CA SER A 320 -9.66 7.92 2.18
C SER A 320 -9.82 9.37 1.72
N ARG A 321 -9.29 10.35 2.46
CA ARG A 321 -9.37 11.78 2.10
C ARG A 321 -8.53 12.15 0.88
N VAL A 322 -7.35 11.55 0.71
CA VAL A 322 -6.58 11.67 -0.54
C VAL A 322 -7.42 11.20 -1.72
N ASN A 323 -8.06 10.03 -1.59
CA ASN A 323 -8.87 9.45 -2.66
C ASN A 323 -10.17 10.26 -2.93
N LEU A 324 -10.66 10.99 -1.94
CA LEU A 324 -11.77 11.96 -2.08
C LEU A 324 -11.30 13.34 -2.62
N GLY A 325 -9.99 13.56 -2.73
CA GLY A 325 -9.41 14.84 -3.18
C GLY A 325 -9.31 15.92 -2.10
N ASP A 326 -9.64 15.61 -0.84
CA ASP A 326 -9.43 16.53 0.29
C ASP A 326 -8.01 16.41 0.84
N TYR A 327 -7.05 16.92 0.06
CA TYR A 327 -5.63 16.83 0.39
C TYR A 327 -5.26 17.58 1.68
N PHE A 328 -5.99 18.64 2.04
CA PHE A 328 -5.72 19.39 3.26
C PHE A 328 -6.12 18.59 4.50
N ALA A 329 -7.35 18.07 4.55
CA ALA A 329 -7.78 17.24 5.66
C ALA A 329 -7.03 15.89 5.70
N ALA A 330 -6.56 15.39 4.55
CA ALA A 330 -5.67 14.24 4.49
C ALA A 330 -4.31 14.53 5.11
N ALA A 331 -3.68 15.66 4.77
CA ALA A 331 -2.39 16.06 5.33
C ALA A 331 -2.47 16.18 6.87
N GLN A 332 -3.56 16.74 7.39
CA GLN A 332 -3.80 16.83 8.83
C GLN A 332 -3.92 15.44 9.50
N ALA A 333 -4.59 14.49 8.86
CA ALA A 333 -4.70 13.12 9.37
C ALA A 333 -3.32 12.42 9.40
N TYR A 334 -2.52 12.59 8.35
CA TYR A 334 -1.15 12.05 8.32
C TYR A 334 -0.22 12.74 9.32
N ASP A 335 -0.33 14.05 9.50
CA ASP A 335 0.42 14.78 10.54
C ASP A 335 0.09 14.23 11.92
N HIS A 336 -1.20 13.98 12.22
CA HIS A 336 -1.59 13.38 13.48
C HIS A 336 -1.02 11.95 13.63
N ALA A 337 -1.07 11.14 12.58
CA ALA A 337 -0.47 9.81 12.57
C ALA A 337 1.03 9.87 12.92
N TYR A 338 1.81 10.73 12.26
CA TYR A 338 3.27 10.81 12.44
C TYR A 338 3.73 11.57 13.69
N ASN A 339 3.11 12.70 14.01
CA ASN A 339 3.56 13.56 15.12
C ASN A 339 2.96 13.16 16.47
N VAL A 340 1.73 12.65 16.50
CA VAL A 340 1.03 12.35 17.75
C VAL A 340 1.08 10.87 18.07
N VAL A 341 0.74 10.00 17.12
CA VAL A 341 0.56 8.57 17.42
C VAL A 341 1.86 7.77 17.27
N TYR A 342 2.57 7.92 16.14
CA TYR A 342 3.78 7.14 15.84
C TYR A 342 4.85 7.15 16.96
N PRO A 343 5.14 8.28 17.64
CA PRO A 343 6.13 8.32 18.72
C PRO A 343 5.73 7.47 19.93
N THR A 344 4.42 7.27 20.16
CA THR A 344 3.89 6.47 21.28
C THR A 344 4.03 4.96 21.06
N ILE A 345 4.22 4.52 19.80
CA ILE A 345 4.38 3.11 19.46
C ILE A 345 5.79 2.65 19.86
N PRO A 346 5.94 1.52 20.58
CA PRO A 346 7.24 0.93 20.86
C PRO A 346 8.06 0.74 19.58
N SER A 347 9.37 1.03 19.62
CA SER A 347 10.21 1.03 18.42
C SER A 347 10.17 -0.28 17.63
N ALA A 348 10.03 -1.42 18.32
CA ALA A 348 9.94 -2.74 17.70
C ALA A 348 8.60 -3.03 17.00
N ALA A 349 7.55 -2.25 17.31
CA ALA A 349 6.22 -2.40 16.74
C ALA A 349 5.89 -1.32 15.70
N ARG A 350 6.76 -0.32 15.49
CA ARG A 350 6.51 0.78 14.56
C ARG A 350 6.41 0.29 13.12
N PRO A 351 5.35 0.65 12.38
CA PRO A 351 5.19 0.28 10.98
C PRO A 351 6.05 1.18 10.09
N TRP A 352 7.36 1.01 10.09
CA TRP A 352 8.28 1.91 9.38
C TRP A 352 8.27 1.74 7.84
N ARG A 353 7.58 0.72 7.31
CA ARG A 353 7.41 0.47 5.87
C ARG A 353 6.13 1.05 5.28
N MET A 354 5.36 1.89 5.98
CA MET A 354 4.05 2.37 5.48
C MET A 354 4.12 2.91 4.04
N THR A 355 5.09 3.77 3.76
CA THR A 355 5.28 4.41 2.45
C THR A 355 5.79 3.47 1.35
N TRP A 356 6.10 2.22 1.69
CA TRP A 356 6.37 1.20 0.67
C TRP A 356 5.09 0.71 0.04
N TYR A 357 3.98 0.70 0.78
CA TYR A 357 2.70 0.15 0.33
C TYR A 357 1.63 1.22 0.13
N GLN A 358 1.78 2.38 0.78
CA GLN A 358 0.78 3.44 0.72
C GLN A 358 1.45 4.80 0.51
N THR A 359 1.24 5.38 -0.66
CA THR A 359 1.90 6.62 -1.12
C THR A 359 1.08 7.88 -0.84
N GLY A 360 -0.11 7.75 -0.25
CA GLY A 360 -1.03 8.85 0.06
C GLY A 360 -0.41 10.06 0.77
N PRO A 361 0.51 9.90 1.76
CA PRO A 361 1.17 11.03 2.39
C PRO A 361 1.93 11.94 1.41
N TYR A 362 2.56 11.36 0.37
CA TYR A 362 3.27 12.16 -0.64
C TYR A 362 2.31 13.06 -1.42
N ALA A 363 1.19 12.51 -1.86
CA ALA A 363 0.16 13.27 -2.57
C ALA A 363 -0.45 14.36 -1.69
N ALA A 364 -0.83 14.03 -0.44
CA ALA A 364 -1.42 14.98 0.50
C ALA A 364 -0.50 16.19 0.74
N TYR A 365 0.77 15.95 1.02
CA TYR A 365 1.75 17.03 1.23
C TYR A 365 2.06 17.78 -0.06
N TYR A 366 2.19 17.11 -1.19
CA TYR A 366 2.47 17.76 -2.47
C TYR A 366 1.35 18.73 -2.89
N TYR A 367 0.10 18.27 -2.87
CA TYR A 367 -1.05 19.07 -3.31
C TYR A 367 -1.46 20.16 -2.31
N THR A 368 -0.90 20.17 -1.10
CA THR A 368 -1.02 21.27 -0.13
C THR A 368 0.16 22.24 -0.16
N GLY A 369 1.08 22.08 -1.11
CA GLY A 369 2.27 22.95 -1.26
C GLY A 369 3.40 22.63 -0.27
N ARG A 370 3.27 21.55 0.50
CA ARG A 370 4.26 21.10 1.48
C ARG A 370 5.35 20.25 0.84
N TYR A 371 6.01 20.80 -0.18
CA TYR A 371 7.01 20.09 -0.98
C TYR A 371 8.23 19.66 -0.16
N GLN A 372 8.63 20.43 0.86
CA GLN A 372 9.77 20.05 1.69
C GLN A 372 9.43 18.84 2.57
N ASP A 373 8.20 18.74 3.08
CA ASP A 373 7.75 17.53 3.79
C ASP A 373 7.75 16.29 2.88
N VAL A 374 7.38 16.43 1.60
CA VAL A 374 7.51 15.33 0.62
C VAL A 374 8.97 14.92 0.44
N VAL A 375 9.89 15.88 0.24
CA VAL A 375 11.32 15.59 0.09
C VAL A 375 11.87 14.91 1.34
N ASN A 376 11.49 15.37 2.52
CA ASN A 376 11.92 14.82 3.80
C ASN A 376 11.39 13.40 4.01
N LEU A 377 10.09 13.15 3.76
CA LEU A 377 9.49 11.83 3.92
C LEU A 377 10.06 10.82 2.92
N ALA A 378 10.26 11.23 1.66
CA ALA A 378 10.80 10.34 0.64
C ALA A 378 12.26 10.00 0.92
N THR A 379 13.06 11.00 1.32
CA THR A 379 14.45 10.79 1.74
C THR A 379 14.53 9.91 2.99
N PHE A 380 13.65 10.14 3.97
CA PHE A 380 13.54 9.30 5.16
C PHE A 380 13.26 7.84 4.77
N THR A 381 12.30 7.61 3.86
CA THR A 381 11.93 6.28 3.36
C THR A 381 13.14 5.60 2.69
N ILE A 382 13.80 6.27 1.74
CA ILE A 382 14.93 5.71 0.98
C ILE A 382 16.15 5.40 1.87
N VAL A 383 16.46 6.28 2.83
CA VAL A 383 17.65 6.12 3.69
C VAL A 383 17.44 5.00 4.71
N ASN A 384 16.24 4.89 5.27
CA ASN A 384 15.96 3.92 6.35
C ASN A 384 15.48 2.56 5.82
N SER A 385 15.11 2.44 4.54
CA SER A 385 14.65 1.21 3.94
C SER A 385 15.76 0.16 3.77
N GLY A 386 17.01 0.58 3.56
CA GLY A 386 18.11 -0.32 3.16
C GLY A 386 18.02 -0.84 1.72
N VAL A 387 17.01 -0.39 0.96
CA VAL A 387 16.68 -0.78 -0.42
C VAL A 387 16.30 0.44 -1.24
N GLN A 388 16.57 0.41 -2.54
CA GLN A 388 16.29 1.57 -3.40
C GLN A 388 15.06 1.34 -4.30
N GLU A 389 14.51 0.13 -4.28
CA GLU A 389 13.50 -0.37 -5.23
C GLU A 389 12.08 -0.03 -4.72
N ILE A 390 11.85 1.28 -4.56
CA ILE A 390 10.58 1.89 -4.13
C ILE A 390 10.35 3.09 -5.08
N GLU A 391 10.06 2.81 -6.35
CA GLU A 391 10.03 3.76 -7.46
C GLU A 391 9.11 4.95 -7.25
N GLU A 392 7.96 4.76 -6.61
CA GLU A 392 6.98 5.82 -6.38
C GLU A 392 7.56 6.87 -5.43
N THR A 393 8.38 6.44 -4.48
CA THR A 393 9.09 7.35 -3.57
C THR A 393 10.06 8.26 -4.33
N TRP A 394 10.76 7.74 -5.35
CA TRP A 394 11.63 8.54 -6.21
C TRP A 394 10.83 9.53 -7.06
N LEU A 395 9.74 9.08 -7.69
CA LEU A 395 8.88 9.95 -8.48
C LEU A 395 8.33 11.13 -7.65
N TRP A 396 7.80 10.84 -6.45
CA TRP A 396 7.24 11.87 -5.58
C TRP A 396 8.30 12.85 -5.08
N ARG A 397 9.51 12.37 -4.74
CA ARG A 397 10.61 13.26 -4.36
C ARG A 397 11.06 14.14 -5.52
N GLY A 398 11.16 13.59 -6.72
CA GLY A 398 11.52 14.34 -7.92
C GLY A 398 10.52 15.45 -8.23
N ARG A 399 9.22 15.14 -8.16
CA ARG A 399 8.14 16.15 -8.29
C ARG A 399 8.28 17.28 -7.27
N ALA A 400 8.52 16.94 -6.01
CA ALA A 400 8.66 17.94 -4.95
C ALA A 400 9.94 18.78 -5.10
N ARG A 401 11.07 18.18 -5.48
CA ARG A 401 12.31 18.89 -5.80
C ARG A 401 12.11 19.87 -6.97
N LEU A 402 11.43 19.43 -8.02
CA LEU A 402 11.10 20.28 -9.16
C LEU A 402 10.24 21.48 -8.72
N ALA A 403 9.23 21.26 -7.88
CA ALA A 403 8.40 22.33 -7.34
C ALA A 403 9.17 23.32 -6.45
N LEU A 404 10.25 22.86 -5.80
CA LEU A 404 11.19 23.69 -5.03
C LEU A 404 12.30 24.34 -5.89
N GLY A 405 12.33 24.07 -7.19
CA GLY A 405 13.33 24.61 -8.13
C GLY A 405 14.64 23.81 -8.23
N ASP A 406 14.75 22.67 -7.56
CA ASP A 406 15.86 21.72 -7.69
C ASP A 406 15.63 20.82 -8.92
N VAL A 407 15.87 21.38 -10.11
CA VAL A 407 15.61 20.71 -11.39
C VAL A 407 16.57 19.52 -11.59
N ASP A 408 17.86 19.69 -11.28
CA ASP A 408 18.87 18.64 -11.46
C ASP A 408 18.55 17.45 -10.54
N GLY A 409 18.25 17.71 -9.25
CA GLY A 409 17.87 16.67 -8.30
C GLY A 409 16.54 15.99 -8.64
N ALA A 410 15.63 16.66 -9.36
CA ALA A 410 14.40 16.06 -9.86
C ALA A 410 14.65 15.10 -11.02
N ILE A 411 15.49 15.51 -11.99
CA ILE A 411 15.88 14.68 -13.13
C ILE A 411 16.55 13.39 -12.65
N ASP A 412 17.48 13.49 -11.70
CA ASP A 412 18.16 12.34 -11.09
C ASP A 412 17.16 11.36 -10.44
N ASP A 413 16.16 11.90 -9.73
CA ASP A 413 15.12 11.09 -9.10
C ASP A 413 14.21 10.41 -10.15
N PHE A 414 13.84 11.09 -11.24
CA PHE A 414 13.03 10.50 -12.31
C PHE A 414 13.77 9.40 -13.07
N HIS A 415 15.05 9.58 -13.39
CA HIS A 415 15.87 8.51 -13.97
C HIS A 415 16.02 7.34 -12.99
N THR A 416 16.14 7.61 -11.69
CA THR A 416 16.19 6.55 -10.67
C THR A 416 14.88 5.79 -10.59
N ALA A 417 13.73 6.46 -10.68
CA ALA A 417 12.43 5.81 -10.78
C ALA A 417 12.38 4.88 -12.01
N LEU A 418 12.83 5.35 -13.19
CA LEU A 418 12.86 4.54 -14.42
C LEU A 418 13.84 3.37 -14.39
N LYS A 419 14.89 3.45 -13.56
CA LYS A 419 15.79 2.32 -13.33
C LYS A 419 15.06 1.15 -12.67
N PHE A 420 14.12 1.43 -11.76
CA PHE A 420 13.35 0.42 -11.04
C PHE A 420 11.98 0.13 -11.67
N HIS A 421 11.46 1.04 -12.50
CA HIS A 421 10.25 0.82 -13.29
C HIS A 421 10.50 1.26 -14.74
N PRO A 422 11.19 0.44 -15.56
CA PRO A 422 11.48 0.79 -16.94
C PRO A 422 10.20 1.02 -17.74
N GLY A 423 10.12 2.16 -18.44
CA GLY A 423 8.97 2.52 -19.26
C GLY A 423 7.79 3.12 -18.50
N TRP A 424 7.95 3.47 -17.22
CA TRP A 424 6.86 4.04 -16.43
C TRP A 424 6.40 5.39 -16.97
N GLU A 425 5.17 5.45 -17.48
CA GLU A 425 4.61 6.64 -18.12
C GLU A 425 4.68 7.87 -17.23
N ALA A 426 4.46 7.72 -15.92
CA ALA A 426 4.50 8.82 -14.98
C ALA A 426 5.88 9.50 -14.93
N ALA A 427 6.97 8.74 -14.80
CA ALA A 427 8.32 9.29 -14.76
C ALA A 427 8.80 9.78 -16.14
N LEU A 428 8.42 9.08 -17.22
CA LEU A 428 8.69 9.50 -18.59
C LEU A 428 8.04 10.85 -18.89
N ALA A 429 6.80 11.06 -18.46
CA ALA A 429 6.10 12.33 -18.66
C ALA A 429 6.82 13.50 -17.97
N GLU A 430 7.31 13.32 -16.74
CA GLU A 430 8.07 14.36 -16.03
C GLU A 430 9.36 14.74 -16.78
N LEU A 431 10.14 13.75 -17.24
CA LEU A 431 11.37 14.01 -18.02
C LEU A 431 11.06 14.69 -19.36
N ASN A 432 10.04 14.23 -20.06
CA ASN A 432 9.61 14.82 -21.33
C ASN A 432 9.15 16.28 -21.15
N ASN A 433 8.44 16.60 -20.07
CA ASN A 433 8.03 17.97 -19.74
C ASN A 433 9.23 18.90 -19.48
N LEU A 434 10.36 18.34 -19.02
CA LEU A 434 11.62 19.04 -18.84
C LEU A 434 12.49 19.07 -20.12
N GLY A 435 12.06 18.43 -21.21
CA GLY A 435 12.84 18.31 -22.44
C GLY A 435 14.06 17.40 -22.31
N VAL A 436 14.05 16.50 -21.32
CA VAL A 436 15.14 15.56 -21.02
C VAL A 436 14.79 14.19 -21.59
N SER A 437 15.75 13.55 -22.24
CA SER A 437 15.56 12.18 -22.74
C SER A 437 15.66 11.16 -21.60
N PRO A 438 14.77 10.15 -21.54
CA PRO A 438 14.72 9.12 -20.51
C PRO A 438 15.99 8.30 -20.27
#